data_AF-I1KLJ8-F1
#
_entry.id   AF-I1KLJ8-F1
#
_cell.length_a   1.000
_cell.length_b   1.000
_cell.length_c   1.000
_cell.angle_alpha   90.00
_cell.angle_beta   90.00
_cell.angle_gamma   90.00
#
_symmetry.space_group_name_H-M   'P 1'
#
loop_
_entity.id
_entity.type
_entity.pdbx_description
1 polymer ?
#
loop_
_entity_poly.entity_id
_entity_poly.type
_entity_poly.pdbx_seq_one_letter_code
_entity_poly.pdbx_strand_id
1 'polypeptide(L)'
;MASRRCLRALTQTRPFLFRKASSLRSLAVLPFPNSNASPHAFTARASVFAQCPHLRCFSSDKKDDHSDEEDDSDEDYDEEEDYVDDDDVTVSRGKKVYTAEEKEAEAAAIGYRVVGPLQKEEDSVFKPYEPVFAVVQIGSHQFKVSNRDSIFTERLKFCEVNDKLILNKVLLLGSASQTIVGRPIVPDAAVHAVVEEHALDAKVIIFKKKRRKNYRRTKGHRQELTKLRITDIQGIEKPQNVLPEKPPKPAKKEKEKVAVTA
;
A
#
# COMPACT_ATOMS: atom_id res chain seq x y z
N MET A 1 -21.60 -50.44 -27.87
CA MET A 1 -22.82 -50.31 -27.05
C MET A 1 -23.43 -48.91 -27.29
N ALA A 2 -24.70 -48.87 -27.68
CA ALA A 2 -25.36 -47.77 -28.37
C ALA A 2 -25.79 -46.59 -27.49
N SER A 3 -25.82 -45.38 -28.05
CA SER A 3 -27.02 -44.56 -28.28
C SER A 3 -26.75 -43.04 -28.23
N ARG A 4 -27.06 -42.37 -29.34
CA ARG A 4 -27.21 -40.92 -29.47
C ARG A 4 -28.68 -40.54 -29.23
N ARG A 5 -28.96 -39.58 -28.34
CA ARG A 5 -30.18 -38.74 -28.25
C ARG A 5 -29.74 -37.47 -27.49
N CYS A 6 -30.12 -36.22 -27.76
CA CYS A 6 -31.28 -35.64 -28.41
C CYS A 6 -30.93 -34.16 -28.79
N LEU A 7 -31.44 -33.67 -29.93
CA LEU A 7 -31.48 -32.25 -30.29
C LEU A 7 -32.84 -31.66 -29.90
N ARG A 8 -32.87 -30.39 -29.45
CA ARG A 8 -33.87 -29.32 -29.76
C ARG A 8 -34.06 -28.35 -28.57
N ALA A 9 -33.80 -27.06 -28.80
CA ALA A 9 -34.80 -25.98 -28.67
C ALA A 9 -34.13 -24.60 -28.91
N LEU A 10 -34.64 -23.87 -29.90
CA LEU A 10 -34.34 -22.48 -30.27
C LEU A 10 -35.26 -21.53 -29.49
N THR A 11 -34.77 -20.38 -29.03
CA THR A 11 -35.54 -19.10 -28.98
C THR A 11 -34.59 -17.89 -28.98
N GLN A 12 -34.93 -16.90 -29.82
CA GLN A 12 -34.18 -15.68 -30.15
C GLN A 12 -34.59 -14.49 -29.25
N THR A 13 -33.67 -13.54 -28.97
CA THR A 13 -34.01 -12.16 -28.57
C THR A 13 -33.01 -11.15 -29.16
N ARG A 14 -33.55 -10.08 -29.76
CA ARG A 14 -32.95 -9.05 -30.65
C ARG A 14 -32.18 -7.94 -29.91
N PRO A 15 -31.23 -7.21 -30.56
CA PRO A 15 -30.70 -5.94 -30.09
C PRO A 15 -31.43 -4.73 -30.74
N PHE A 16 -31.62 -3.64 -29.98
CA PHE A 16 -32.14 -2.36 -30.47
C PHE A 16 -31.01 -1.33 -30.62
N LEU A 17 -30.88 -0.74 -31.81
CA LEU A 17 -30.09 0.45 -32.11
C LEU A 17 -31.07 1.63 -32.30
N PHE A 18 -30.79 2.79 -31.69
CA PHE A 18 -31.41 4.05 -32.10
C PHE A 18 -30.40 5.19 -32.17
N ARG A 19 -30.57 6.01 -33.20
CA ARG A 19 -29.67 7.04 -33.72
C ARG A 19 -30.07 8.44 -33.26
N LYS A 20 -29.04 9.28 -33.06
CA LYS A 20 -28.84 10.69 -33.48
C LYS A 20 -29.57 11.88 -32.81
N ALA A 21 -28.80 12.99 -32.82
CA ALA A 21 -29.14 14.43 -32.83
C ALA A 21 -29.36 15.07 -31.44
N SER A 22 -28.41 15.82 -30.88
CA SER A 22 -27.95 17.21 -31.17
C SER A 22 -28.71 18.26 -30.35
N SER A 23 -28.00 19.03 -29.51
CA SER A 23 -28.12 20.49 -29.35
C SER A 23 -27.56 20.94 -27.99
N LEU A 24 -26.82 22.05 -28.01
CA LEU A 24 -26.15 22.73 -26.90
C LEU A 24 -27.10 23.71 -26.18
N ARG A 25 -26.94 23.88 -24.86
CA ARG A 25 -27.19 25.09 -24.01
C ARG A 25 -27.31 24.63 -22.54
N SER A 26 -26.32 24.88 -21.68
CA SER A 26 -26.02 26.08 -20.89
C SER A 26 -26.91 26.30 -19.64
N LEU A 27 -26.21 26.33 -18.49
CA LEU A 27 -26.47 27.09 -17.26
C LEU A 27 -27.31 26.50 -16.11
N ALA A 28 -26.75 26.77 -14.92
CA ALA A 28 -27.36 27.10 -13.64
C ALA A 28 -27.38 26.02 -12.52
N VAL A 29 -26.65 26.38 -11.48
CA VAL A 29 -26.45 25.79 -10.16
C VAL A 29 -27.61 26.19 -9.23
N LEU A 30 -28.12 25.28 -8.39
CA LEU A 30 -28.71 25.59 -7.07
C LEU A 30 -28.53 24.40 -6.08
N PRO A 31 -28.37 24.64 -4.76
CA PRO A 31 -28.04 23.60 -3.77
C PRO A 31 -29.09 23.38 -2.64
N PHE A 32 -28.84 22.32 -1.84
CA PHE A 32 -29.39 21.97 -0.49
C PHE A 32 -30.82 21.37 -0.41
N PRO A 33 -31.27 20.73 0.70
CA PRO A 33 -30.62 20.37 2.00
C PRO A 33 -30.90 18.93 2.53
N ASN A 34 -30.25 18.59 3.66
CA ASN A 34 -30.44 17.42 4.55
C ASN A 34 -31.87 17.22 5.09
N SER A 35 -32.29 15.96 5.31
CA SER A 35 -33.24 15.59 6.37
C SER A 35 -33.03 14.15 6.87
N ASN A 36 -33.08 13.98 8.20
CA ASN A 36 -33.08 12.72 8.95
C ASN A 36 -34.43 12.00 8.82
N ALA A 37 -34.43 10.66 8.71
CA ALA A 37 -35.45 9.79 9.31
C ALA A 37 -35.08 8.29 9.14
N SER A 38 -35.01 7.56 10.25
CA SER A 38 -35.11 6.09 10.27
C SER A 38 -36.59 5.69 10.44
N PRO A 39 -36.95 4.46 10.04
CA PRO A 39 -37.97 3.74 10.79
C PRO A 39 -37.62 2.28 11.09
N HIS A 40 -38.14 1.83 12.22
CA HIS A 40 -38.20 0.46 12.71
C HIS A 40 -39.09 -0.41 11.81
N ALA A 41 -38.80 -1.71 11.68
CA ALA A 41 -39.78 -2.79 11.90
C ALA A 41 -39.20 -4.19 11.64
N PHE A 42 -39.49 -5.06 12.61
CA PHE A 42 -39.30 -6.50 12.68
C PHE A 42 -39.91 -7.25 11.49
N THR A 43 -39.27 -8.36 11.08
CA THR A 43 -39.99 -9.60 10.75
C THR A 43 -39.08 -10.81 11.00
N ALA A 44 -39.49 -11.67 11.94
CA ALA A 44 -38.93 -13.01 12.11
C ALA A 44 -39.60 -13.96 11.09
N ARG A 45 -38.83 -14.89 10.53
CA ARG A 45 -39.38 -16.00 9.75
C ARG A 45 -38.83 -17.32 10.24
N ALA A 46 -39.77 -18.25 10.39
CA ALA A 46 -39.68 -19.51 11.09
C ALA A 46 -38.79 -20.55 10.41
N SER A 47 -38.28 -21.45 11.25
CA SER A 47 -37.64 -22.71 10.90
C SER A 47 -38.64 -23.68 10.25
N VAL A 48 -38.17 -24.43 9.25
CA VAL A 48 -38.79 -25.69 8.82
C VAL A 48 -37.68 -26.73 8.71
N PHE A 49 -37.77 -27.72 9.58
CA PHE A 49 -37.05 -28.99 9.53
C PHE A 49 -37.43 -29.74 8.25
N ALA A 50 -36.45 -30.24 7.51
CA ALA A 50 -36.66 -31.32 6.55
C ALA A 50 -35.56 -32.37 6.74
N GLN A 51 -35.99 -33.53 7.23
CA GLN A 51 -35.22 -34.77 7.28
C GLN A 51 -35.01 -35.26 5.84
N CYS A 52 -33.79 -35.65 5.50
CA CYS A 52 -33.52 -36.47 4.30
C CYS A 52 -33.07 -37.87 4.74
N PRO A 53 -33.63 -38.94 4.17
CA PRO A 53 -33.41 -40.30 4.62
C PRO A 53 -32.13 -40.90 4.05
N HIS A 54 -31.51 -41.78 4.84
CA HIS A 54 -30.59 -42.82 4.40
C HIS A 54 -31.22 -43.65 3.27
N LEU A 55 -30.55 -43.77 2.13
CA LEU A 55 -30.75 -44.91 1.23
C LEU A 55 -29.46 -45.27 0.47
N ARG A 56 -29.15 -46.56 0.56
CA ARG A 56 -28.44 -47.42 -0.41
C ARG A 56 -26.91 -47.42 -0.40
N CYS A 57 -26.38 -48.32 0.42
CA CYS A 57 -25.28 -49.20 0.02
C CYS A 57 -25.60 -49.87 -1.32
N PHE A 58 -24.69 -49.75 -2.27
CA PHE A 58 -24.53 -50.73 -3.33
C PHE A 58 -23.23 -51.49 -3.04
N SER A 59 -23.40 -52.77 -2.70
CA SER A 59 -22.37 -53.78 -2.86
C SER A 59 -22.23 -54.06 -4.36
N SER A 60 -20.99 -54.09 -4.83
CA SER A 60 -20.61 -54.91 -5.97
C SER A 60 -19.18 -55.35 -5.74
N ASP A 61 -19.03 -56.57 -5.23
CA ASP A 61 -17.82 -57.38 -5.38
C ASP A 61 -17.43 -57.42 -6.87
N LYS A 62 -16.20 -57.02 -7.17
CA LYS A 62 -15.54 -57.31 -8.43
C LYS A 62 -14.10 -57.70 -8.13
N LYS A 63 -13.87 -59.01 -8.13
CA LYS A 63 -12.58 -59.61 -8.42
C LYS A 63 -12.41 -59.52 -9.93
N ASP A 64 -11.38 -58.84 -10.39
CA ASP A 64 -10.82 -59.01 -11.73
C ASP A 64 -9.32 -58.72 -11.58
N ASP A 65 -8.53 -59.80 -11.62
CA ASP A 65 -7.09 -59.79 -11.84
C ASP A 65 -6.81 -59.18 -13.22
N HIS A 66 -5.96 -58.15 -13.28
CA HIS A 66 -5.16 -57.87 -14.46
C HIS A 66 -3.76 -57.44 -14.02
N SER A 67 -2.85 -58.38 -14.21
CA SER A 67 -1.42 -58.20 -14.43
C SER A 67 -1.22 -57.29 -15.66
N ASP A 68 -0.68 -56.10 -15.45
CA ASP A 68 0.02 -55.36 -16.49
C ASP A 68 1.38 -54.96 -15.88
N GLU A 69 2.36 -55.82 -16.13
CA GLU A 69 3.77 -55.53 -16.06
C GLU A 69 4.09 -54.54 -17.19
N GLU A 70 4.35 -53.28 -16.87
CA GLU A 70 5.18 -52.41 -17.71
C GLU A 70 6.23 -51.78 -16.80
N ASP A 71 7.39 -52.46 -16.75
CA ASP A 71 8.70 -51.94 -16.38
C ASP A 71 9.05 -50.85 -17.40
N ASP A 72 8.67 -49.59 -17.13
CA ASP A 72 9.31 -48.44 -17.78
C ASP A 72 10.63 -48.18 -17.04
N SER A 73 11.67 -48.90 -17.49
CA SER A 73 13.06 -48.63 -17.18
C SER A 73 13.50 -47.33 -17.86
N ASP A 74 13.19 -46.19 -17.26
CA ASP A 74 13.84 -44.92 -17.61
C ASP A 74 15.25 -44.91 -16.99
N GLU A 75 16.22 -45.42 -17.76
CA GLU A 75 17.66 -45.21 -17.54
C GLU A 75 17.99 -43.72 -17.80
N ASP A 76 17.69 -42.85 -16.84
CA ASP A 76 18.27 -41.50 -16.81
C ASP A 76 19.68 -41.59 -16.22
N TYR A 77 20.67 -41.31 -17.08
CA TYR A 77 22.09 -41.24 -16.78
C TYR A 77 22.37 -40.41 -15.52
N ASP A 78 22.83 -41.08 -14.45
CA ASP A 78 23.54 -40.43 -13.35
C ASP A 78 24.89 -39.92 -13.88
N GLU A 79 24.90 -38.68 -14.36
CA GLU A 79 26.13 -37.91 -14.47
C GLU A 79 26.53 -37.57 -13.03
N GLU A 80 27.44 -38.36 -12.46
CA GLU A 80 28.14 -38.03 -11.21
C GLU A 80 28.88 -36.70 -11.44
N GLU A 81 28.24 -35.58 -11.09
CA GLU A 81 28.97 -34.36 -10.83
C GLU A 81 29.70 -34.54 -9.50
N ASP A 82 31.02 -34.65 -9.60
CA ASP A 82 31.98 -34.58 -8.50
C ASP A 82 31.72 -33.28 -7.70
N TYR A 83 30.82 -33.35 -6.72
CA TYR A 83 30.66 -32.28 -5.73
C TYR A 83 31.95 -32.23 -4.92
N VAL A 84 32.86 -31.35 -5.30
CA VAL A 84 33.94 -30.88 -4.44
C VAL A 84 33.24 -30.27 -3.23
N ASP A 85 33.34 -30.94 -2.08
CA ASP A 85 32.96 -30.43 -0.76
C ASP A 85 33.85 -29.22 -0.46
N ASP A 86 33.49 -28.06 -1.01
CA ASP A 86 34.06 -26.77 -0.65
C ASP A 86 33.63 -26.44 0.78
N ASP A 87 34.54 -26.72 1.71
CA ASP A 87 34.67 -26.15 3.05
C ASP A 87 33.42 -26.17 3.95
N ASP A 88 33.49 -26.99 5.01
CA ASP A 88 32.68 -26.91 6.22
C ASP A 88 32.85 -25.53 6.89
N VAL A 89 32.18 -24.51 6.35
CA VAL A 89 31.87 -23.30 7.09
C VAL A 89 30.78 -23.72 8.06
N THR A 90 31.21 -24.10 9.27
CA THR A 90 30.32 -24.33 10.41
C THR A 90 29.55 -23.04 10.67
N VAL A 91 28.41 -22.86 9.99
CA VAL A 91 27.47 -21.77 10.24
C VAL A 91 26.78 -22.13 11.55
N SER A 92 27.46 -21.83 12.65
CA SER A 92 26.85 -21.78 13.96
C SER A 92 25.54 -21.02 13.81
N ARG A 93 24.43 -21.67 14.17
CA ARG A 93 23.04 -21.18 14.06
C ARG A 93 22.77 -20.02 15.04
N GLY A 94 23.76 -19.15 15.23
CA GLY A 94 23.71 -17.94 16.01
C GLY A 94 23.03 -16.84 15.21
N LYS A 95 22.30 -15.97 15.89
CA LYS A 95 21.80 -14.73 15.29
C LYS A 95 23.01 -13.93 14.83
N LYS A 96 23.11 -13.62 13.53
CA LYS A 96 24.16 -12.73 13.00
C LYS A 96 24.11 -11.42 13.79
N VAL A 97 25.18 -11.11 14.51
CA VAL A 97 25.32 -9.87 15.26
C VAL A 97 25.94 -8.86 14.30
N TYR A 98 25.13 -7.92 13.81
CA TYR A 98 25.61 -6.86 12.93
C TYR A 98 26.51 -5.89 13.70
N THR A 99 27.67 -5.58 13.13
CA THR A 99 28.50 -4.47 13.62
C THR A 99 27.80 -3.13 13.31
N ALA A 100 28.19 -2.04 13.99
CA ALA A 100 27.57 -0.74 13.75
C ALA A 100 27.74 -0.27 12.29
N GLU A 101 28.94 -0.49 11.74
CA GLU A 101 29.29 -0.15 10.35
C GLU A 101 28.43 -0.94 9.34
N GLU A 102 28.20 -2.24 9.59
CA GLU A 102 27.33 -3.06 8.75
C GLU A 102 25.87 -2.56 8.76
N LYS A 103 25.36 -2.17 9.93
CA LYS A 103 23.99 -1.63 10.04
C LYS A 103 23.84 -0.34 9.24
N GLU A 104 24.83 0.55 9.33
CA GLU A 104 24.84 1.81 8.58
C GLU A 104 24.97 1.57 7.08
N ALA A 105 25.81 0.64 6.65
CA ALA A 105 25.96 0.28 5.24
C ALA A 105 24.67 -0.33 4.65
N GLU A 106 24.01 -1.23 5.38
CA GLU A 106 22.72 -1.80 4.94
C GLU A 106 21.60 -0.75 4.92
N ALA A 107 21.54 0.14 5.92
CA ALA A 107 20.60 1.26 5.93
C ALA A 107 20.82 2.21 4.74
N ALA A 108 22.07 2.55 4.44
CA ALA A 108 22.44 3.38 3.30
C ALA A 108 22.08 2.71 1.96
N ALA A 109 22.24 1.39 1.86
CA ALA A 109 21.83 0.62 0.68
C ALA A 109 20.31 0.68 0.45
N ILE A 110 19.50 0.62 1.51
CA ILE A 110 18.04 0.80 1.41
C ILE A 110 17.70 2.26 1.04
N GLY A 111 18.49 3.23 1.51
CA GLY A 111 18.38 4.64 1.13
C GLY A 111 18.16 5.61 2.28
N TYR A 112 18.41 5.20 3.51
CA TYR A 112 18.24 6.03 4.69
C TYR A 112 19.47 6.01 5.61
N ARG A 113 19.60 7.04 6.43
CA ARG A 113 20.57 7.13 7.52
C ARG A 113 19.83 7.46 8.81
N VAL A 114 20.22 6.81 9.91
CA VAL A 114 19.71 7.12 11.25
C VAL A 114 20.57 8.23 11.84
N VAL A 115 19.95 9.31 12.32
CA VAL A 115 20.64 10.44 12.96
C VAL A 115 20.71 10.24 14.47
N GLY A 116 19.64 9.71 15.06
CA GLY A 116 19.49 9.49 16.49
C GLY A 116 18.04 9.66 16.94
N PRO A 117 17.76 9.49 18.24
CA PRO A 117 16.41 9.57 18.77
C PRO A 117 15.87 11.01 18.78
N LEU A 118 14.56 11.15 18.62
CA LEU A 118 13.82 12.39 18.83
C LEU A 118 13.80 12.73 20.32
N GLN A 119 14.40 13.88 20.68
CA GLN A 119 14.30 14.39 22.04
C GLN A 119 12.88 14.93 22.28
N LYS A 120 12.25 14.49 23.38
CA LYS A 120 10.85 14.83 23.71
C LYS A 120 10.61 16.33 23.90
N GLU A 121 11.66 17.10 24.13
CA GLU A 121 11.60 18.55 24.41
C GLU A 121 11.68 19.40 23.12
N GLU A 122 11.88 18.78 21.96
CA GLU A 122 11.86 19.45 20.66
C GLU A 122 10.42 19.58 20.14
N ASP A 123 9.59 20.36 20.83
CA ASP A 123 8.13 20.51 20.59
C ASP A 123 7.74 21.05 19.19
N SER A 124 8.70 21.34 18.31
CA SER A 124 8.42 21.90 16.98
C SER A 124 9.27 21.29 15.87
N VAL A 125 9.42 19.97 15.86
CA VAL A 125 10.06 19.26 14.72
C VAL A 125 9.22 19.40 13.43
N PHE A 126 7.89 19.51 13.56
CA PHE A 126 6.98 19.63 12.43
C PHE A 126 6.77 21.08 12.00
N LYS A 127 7.49 21.49 10.96
CA LYS A 127 7.33 22.80 10.30
C LYS A 127 5.92 22.97 9.71
N PRO A 128 5.40 24.20 9.50
CA PRO A 128 4.18 24.43 8.73
C PRO A 128 4.27 23.80 7.33
N TYR A 129 3.11 23.50 6.74
CA TYR A 129 3.08 22.95 5.39
C TYR A 129 3.74 23.93 4.40
N GLU A 130 4.65 23.40 3.60
CA GLU A 130 5.33 24.12 2.53
C GLU A 130 4.88 23.51 1.19
N PRO A 131 4.59 24.32 0.16
CA PRO A 131 4.13 23.84 -1.15
C PRO A 131 5.31 23.28 -1.98
N VAL A 132 5.98 22.27 -1.42
CA VAL A 132 7.13 21.56 -1.97
C VAL A 132 6.87 20.06 -1.83
N PHE A 133 7.30 19.29 -2.82
CA PHE A 133 7.26 17.84 -2.80
C PHE A 133 8.58 17.23 -3.25
N ALA A 134 8.81 15.99 -2.83
CA ALA A 134 9.93 15.16 -3.25
C ALA A 134 9.44 13.78 -3.69
N VAL A 135 10.21 13.09 -4.51
CA VAL A 135 10.05 11.65 -4.76
C VAL A 135 11.24 10.95 -4.14
N VAL A 136 10.97 10.17 -3.09
CA VAL A 136 11.98 9.41 -2.35
C VAL A 136 11.90 7.94 -2.72
N GLN A 137 13.05 7.27 -2.81
CA GLN A 137 13.14 5.84 -2.98
C GLN A 137 13.59 5.18 -1.66
N ILE A 138 12.78 4.25 -1.16
CA ILE A 138 13.09 3.44 0.03
C ILE A 138 13.06 1.98 -0.41
N GLY A 139 14.23 1.34 -0.42
CA GLY A 139 14.39 0.01 -1.00
C GLY A 139 14.01 0.00 -2.48
N SER A 140 13.02 -0.82 -2.82
CA SER A 140 12.48 -0.96 -4.18
C SER A 140 11.29 -0.04 -4.48
N HIS A 141 10.76 0.66 -3.46
CA HIS A 141 9.54 1.46 -3.59
C HIS A 141 9.84 2.96 -3.67
N GLN A 142 9.04 3.67 -4.45
CA GLN A 142 9.10 5.12 -4.58
C GLN A 142 7.85 5.76 -3.99
N PHE A 143 8.03 6.84 -3.24
CA PHE A 143 6.95 7.59 -2.60
C PHE A 143 7.06 9.06 -2.96
N LYS A 144 5.92 9.66 -3.35
CA LYS A 144 5.79 11.12 -3.38
C LYS A 144 5.51 11.60 -1.97
N VAL A 145 6.31 12.53 -1.49
CA VAL A 145 6.22 13.07 -0.13
C VAL A 145 6.21 14.58 -0.13
N SER A 146 5.43 15.15 0.76
CA SER A 146 5.43 16.56 1.14
C SER A 146 5.71 16.66 2.64
N ASN A 147 6.00 17.87 3.12
CA ASN A 147 6.12 18.09 4.55
C ASN A 147 4.80 17.71 5.27
N ARG A 148 4.90 17.00 6.40
CA ARG A 148 3.81 16.46 7.23
C ARG A 148 3.09 15.24 6.66
N ASP A 149 3.51 14.68 5.55
CA ASP A 149 2.91 13.44 5.06
C ASP A 149 3.31 12.26 5.97
N SER A 150 2.39 11.31 6.13
CA SER A 150 2.68 10.00 6.73
C SER A 150 2.70 8.94 5.64
N ILE A 151 3.77 8.18 5.55
CA ILE A 151 3.93 7.08 4.59
C ILE A 151 4.16 5.76 5.32
N PHE A 152 3.63 4.67 4.74
CA PHE A 152 3.95 3.32 5.17
C PHE A 152 5.00 2.75 4.23
N THR A 153 6.09 2.26 4.80
CA THR A 153 7.17 1.59 4.09
C THR A 153 7.28 0.14 4.52
N GLU A 154 8.04 -0.65 3.78
CA GLU A 154 8.51 -1.94 4.27
C GLU A 154 9.27 -1.78 5.60
N ARG A 155 9.34 -2.86 6.36
CA ARG A 155 10.01 -2.87 7.67
C ARG A 155 11.48 -2.47 7.55
N LEU A 156 11.82 -1.36 8.21
CA LEU A 156 13.19 -0.91 8.39
C LEU A 156 13.78 -1.61 9.63
N LYS A 157 14.90 -2.33 9.47
CA LYS A 157 15.49 -3.21 10.50
C LYS A 157 16.30 -2.46 11.55
N PHE A 158 16.94 -1.37 11.16
CA PHE A 158 17.98 -0.68 11.94
C PHE A 158 17.53 0.66 12.53
N CYS A 159 16.22 0.86 12.70
CA CYS A 159 15.66 2.05 13.33
C CYS A 159 14.68 1.66 14.44
N GLU A 160 14.60 2.50 15.45
CA GLU A 160 13.66 2.39 16.56
C GLU A 160 12.54 3.42 16.44
N VAL A 161 11.51 3.26 17.29
CA VAL A 161 10.39 4.19 17.35
C VAL A 161 10.87 5.54 17.89
N ASN A 162 10.49 6.63 17.22
CA ASN A 162 10.94 7.99 17.44
C ASN A 162 12.36 8.31 16.97
N ASP A 163 13.00 7.48 16.13
CA ASP A 163 14.26 7.88 15.52
C ASP A 163 14.07 8.92 14.41
N LYS A 164 15.01 9.87 14.33
CA LYS A 164 15.17 10.79 13.21
C LYS A 164 15.95 10.10 12.10
N LEU A 165 15.35 10.08 10.91
CA LEU A 165 15.91 9.51 9.70
C LEU A 165 16.18 10.61 8.66
N ILE A 166 17.26 10.46 7.91
CA ILE A 166 17.51 11.20 6.68
C ILE A 166 17.38 10.23 5.52
N LEU A 167 16.47 10.50 4.60
CA LEU A 167 16.29 9.77 3.36
C LEU A 167 17.18 10.42 2.29
N ASN A 168 18.24 9.71 1.91
CA ASN A 168 19.28 10.22 0.99
C ASN A 168 18.94 9.95 -0.48
N LYS A 169 18.14 8.91 -0.76
CA LYS A 169 17.74 8.55 -2.13
C LYS A 169 16.56 9.39 -2.60
N VAL A 170 16.83 10.64 -2.97
CA VAL A 170 15.85 11.56 -3.54
C VAL A 170 16.01 11.59 -5.06
N LEU A 171 14.95 11.23 -5.78
CA LEU A 171 14.96 11.15 -7.25
C LEU A 171 14.52 12.45 -7.92
N LEU A 172 13.59 13.18 -7.29
CA LEU A 172 13.02 14.40 -7.83
C LEU A 172 12.62 15.33 -6.70
N LEU A 173 12.85 16.63 -6.88
CA LEU A 173 12.33 17.70 -6.04
C LEU A 173 11.44 18.62 -6.88
N GLY A 174 10.33 19.08 -6.32
CA GLY A 174 9.39 19.96 -7.00
C GLY A 174 8.84 21.04 -6.09
N SER A 175 8.78 22.25 -6.61
CA SER A 175 8.18 23.44 -6.03
C SER A 175 7.26 24.08 -7.08
N ALA A 176 6.51 25.11 -6.71
CA ALA A 176 5.66 25.83 -7.65
C ALA A 176 6.45 26.48 -8.81
N SER A 177 7.69 26.90 -8.56
CA SER A 177 8.55 27.60 -9.54
C SER A 177 9.51 26.70 -10.29
N GLN A 178 9.92 25.58 -9.70
CA GLN A 178 11.02 24.76 -10.22
C GLN A 178 10.79 23.27 -9.98
N THR A 179 11.33 22.45 -10.88
CA THR A 179 11.37 20.98 -10.72
C THR A 179 12.79 20.52 -11.05
N ILE A 180 13.42 19.86 -10.09
CA ILE A 180 14.78 19.34 -10.20
C ILE A 180 14.68 17.82 -10.36
N VAL A 181 15.16 17.31 -11.49
CA VAL A 181 15.13 15.89 -11.83
C VAL A 181 16.53 15.30 -11.63
N GLY A 182 16.63 14.26 -10.80
CA GLY A 182 17.88 13.59 -10.47
C GLY A 182 18.41 12.69 -11.60
N ARG A 183 19.71 12.35 -11.52
CA ARG A 183 20.38 11.42 -12.46
C ARG A 183 21.41 10.54 -11.72
N PRO A 184 21.03 9.40 -11.13
CA PRO A 184 19.68 8.99 -10.75
C PRO A 184 19.16 9.69 -9.49
N ILE A 185 20.05 10.22 -8.66
CA ILE A 185 19.74 10.93 -7.40
C ILE A 185 20.01 12.43 -7.60
N VAL A 186 19.27 13.28 -6.89
CA VAL A 186 19.53 14.72 -6.83
C VAL A 186 20.68 14.97 -5.83
N PRO A 187 21.80 15.59 -6.25
CA PRO A 187 22.89 15.89 -5.32
C PRO A 187 22.41 16.87 -4.23
N ASP A 188 22.95 16.74 -3.03
CA ASP A 188 22.68 17.59 -1.85
C ASP A 188 21.21 17.69 -1.39
N ALA A 189 20.35 16.80 -1.92
CA ALA A 189 18.97 16.67 -1.48
C ALA A 189 18.87 15.76 -0.24
N ALA A 190 18.13 16.22 0.77
CA ALA A 190 17.87 15.45 1.98
C ALA A 190 16.41 15.60 2.39
N VAL A 191 15.74 14.47 2.63
CA VAL A 191 14.39 14.46 3.21
C VAL A 191 14.48 13.94 4.64
N HIS A 192 14.08 14.77 5.59
CA HIS A 192 14.07 14.43 7.01
C HIS A 192 12.73 13.78 7.35
N ALA A 193 12.80 12.68 8.10
CA ALA A 193 11.65 11.91 8.53
C ALA A 193 11.82 11.43 9.98
N VAL A 194 10.71 11.07 10.62
CA VAL A 194 10.67 10.48 11.95
C VAL A 194 9.90 9.16 11.88
N VAL A 195 10.39 8.15 12.58
CA VAL A 195 9.68 6.88 12.74
C VAL A 195 8.57 7.06 13.79
N GLU A 196 7.31 6.94 13.39
CA GLU A 196 6.18 7.02 14.33
C GLU A 196 5.92 5.69 15.03
N GLU A 197 5.83 4.61 14.26
CA GLU A 197 5.51 3.28 14.77
C GLU A 197 5.92 2.18 13.78
N HIS A 198 6.04 0.96 14.30
CA HIS A 198 6.09 -0.26 13.50
C HIS A 198 4.74 -0.97 13.59
N ALA A 199 4.08 -1.12 12.45
CA ALA A 199 2.72 -1.65 12.36
C ALA A 199 2.70 -3.00 11.63
N LEU A 200 1.67 -3.80 11.90
CA LEU A 200 1.34 -4.96 11.08
C LEU A 200 0.23 -4.58 10.12
N ASP A 201 0.40 -4.91 8.84
CA ASP A 201 -0.62 -4.73 7.82
C ASP A 201 -1.85 -5.62 8.07
N ALA A 202 -2.93 -5.33 7.35
CA ALA A 202 -4.12 -6.15 7.30
C ALA A 202 -3.78 -7.60 6.95
N LYS A 203 -4.49 -8.54 7.58
CA LYS A 203 -4.24 -9.97 7.35
C LYS A 203 -4.69 -10.36 5.95
N VAL A 204 -3.73 -10.72 5.10
CA VAL A 204 -4.01 -11.32 3.80
C VAL A 204 -4.24 -12.82 3.99
N ILE A 205 -5.41 -13.31 3.56
CA ILE A 205 -5.74 -14.74 3.64
C ILE A 205 -5.34 -15.42 2.33
N ILE A 206 -4.37 -16.31 2.41
CA ILE A 206 -3.91 -17.15 1.31
C ILE A 206 -4.69 -18.46 1.37
N PHE A 207 -5.63 -18.63 0.44
CA PHE A 207 -6.41 -19.86 0.28
C PHE A 207 -5.95 -20.64 -0.96
N LYS A 208 -5.43 -21.85 -0.76
CA LYS A 208 -5.00 -22.77 -1.82
C LYS A 208 -5.97 -23.94 -1.88
N LYS A 209 -6.53 -24.25 -3.05
CA LYS A 209 -7.41 -25.41 -3.25
C LYS A 209 -7.15 -26.05 -4.60
N LYS A 210 -7.06 -27.39 -4.65
CA LYS A 210 -7.00 -28.16 -5.91
C LYS A 210 -8.36 -28.84 -6.15
N ARG A 211 -8.86 -28.77 -7.39
CA ARG A 211 -10.13 -29.41 -7.78
C ARG A 211 -10.00 -30.94 -7.66
N ARG A 212 -10.97 -31.61 -7.00
CA ARG A 212 -11.07 -33.07 -6.82
C ARG A 212 -9.90 -33.76 -6.06
N LYS A 213 -8.94 -33.03 -5.50
CA LYS A 213 -7.75 -33.60 -4.85
C LYS A 213 -7.75 -33.51 -3.31
N ASN A 214 -8.91 -33.39 -2.65
CA ASN A 214 -9.07 -33.13 -1.20
C ASN A 214 -8.02 -32.18 -0.57
N TYR A 215 -7.47 -31.28 -1.39
CA TYR A 215 -6.39 -30.40 -1.00
C TYR A 215 -6.98 -29.01 -0.88
N ARG A 216 -7.00 -28.53 0.37
CA ARG A 216 -7.35 -27.17 0.74
C ARG A 216 -6.43 -26.74 1.88
N ARG A 217 -5.83 -25.56 1.76
CA ARG A 217 -5.00 -24.94 2.79
C ARG A 217 -5.38 -23.47 2.90
N THR A 218 -5.61 -23.02 4.13
CA THR A 218 -5.85 -21.61 4.46
C THR A 218 -4.71 -21.16 5.35
N LYS A 219 -3.93 -20.16 4.92
CA LYS A 219 -2.85 -19.55 5.71
C LYS A 219 -3.09 -18.04 5.76
N GLY A 220 -2.73 -17.39 6.87
CA GLY A 220 -2.67 -15.93 6.95
C GLY A 220 -1.25 -15.44 6.75
N HIS A 221 -1.12 -14.26 6.13
CA HIS A 221 0.12 -13.47 6.11
C HIS A 221 -0.19 -12.07 6.65
N ARG A 222 0.75 -11.51 7.41
CA ARG A 222 0.73 -10.11 7.85
C ARG A 222 2.11 -9.53 7.59
N GLN A 223 2.16 -8.48 6.80
CA GLN A 223 3.42 -7.80 6.50
C GLN A 223 3.75 -6.81 7.61
N GLU A 224 5.02 -6.76 8.02
CA GLU A 224 5.52 -5.71 8.91
C GLU A 224 5.82 -4.44 8.11
N LEU A 225 5.33 -3.31 8.60
CA LEU A 225 5.49 -2.00 8.00
C LEU A 225 6.10 -1.04 9.02
N THR A 226 6.81 -0.03 8.52
CA THR A 226 7.24 1.12 9.31
C THR A 226 6.46 2.34 8.85
N LYS A 227 5.87 3.07 9.79
CA LYS A 227 5.19 4.33 9.50
C LYS A 227 6.18 5.48 9.71
N LEU A 228 6.44 6.22 8.65
CA LEU A 228 7.31 7.39 8.66
C LEU A 228 6.48 8.67 8.54
N ARG A 229 6.88 9.69 9.29
CA ARG A 229 6.34 11.05 9.20
C ARG A 229 7.40 11.97 8.66
N ILE A 230 7.09 12.69 7.59
CA ILE A 230 8.04 13.58 6.92
C ILE A 230 8.05 14.94 7.63
N THR A 231 9.25 15.43 7.97
CA THR A 231 9.44 16.66 8.76
C THR A 231 9.91 17.84 7.92
N ASP A 232 10.85 17.61 7.00
CA ASP A 232 11.43 18.66 6.17
C ASP A 232 11.97 18.11 4.85
N ILE A 233 11.96 18.95 3.82
CA ILE A 233 12.54 18.67 2.51
C ILE A 233 13.58 19.75 2.24
N GLN A 234 14.83 19.34 1.99
CA GLN A 234 15.98 20.21 1.73
C GLN A 234 16.49 20.01 0.29
N GLY A 235 17.13 21.05 -0.26
CA GLY A 235 17.70 21.03 -1.62
C GLY A 235 16.86 21.73 -2.70
N ILE A 236 15.81 22.45 -2.31
CA ILE A 236 14.97 23.23 -3.25
C ILE A 236 14.63 24.60 -2.65
N GLU A 237 14.55 25.61 -3.51
CA GLU A 237 14.10 26.95 -3.11
C GLU A 237 12.63 26.90 -2.73
N LYS A 238 12.38 27.21 -1.47
CA LYS A 238 11.05 27.24 -0.88
C LYS A 238 10.43 28.62 -1.15
N PRO A 239 9.19 28.70 -1.65
CA PRO A 239 8.53 29.98 -1.76
C PRO A 239 8.36 30.53 -0.33
N GLN A 240 8.89 31.73 -0.08
CA GLN A 240 8.74 32.39 1.20
C GLN A 240 7.24 32.57 1.46
N ASN A 241 6.74 31.90 2.51
CA ASN A 241 5.39 32.09 2.99
C ASN A 241 5.39 33.45 3.72
N VAL A 242 5.26 34.53 2.97
CA VAL A 242 5.08 35.87 3.52
C VAL A 242 3.73 35.85 4.21
N LEU A 243 3.73 35.55 5.52
CA LEU A 243 2.58 35.76 6.38
C LEU A 243 2.15 37.21 6.17
N PRO A 244 0.90 37.48 5.76
CA PRO A 244 0.46 38.85 5.63
C PRO A 244 0.53 39.49 7.02
N GLU A 245 1.47 40.42 7.20
CA GLU A 245 1.49 41.27 8.38
C GLU A 245 0.12 41.92 8.48
N LYS A 246 -0.61 41.56 9.53
CA LYS A 246 -1.94 42.06 9.81
C LYS A 246 -1.87 43.59 9.80
N PRO A 247 -2.63 44.31 8.96
CA PRO A 247 -2.53 45.77 8.93
C PRO A 247 -2.91 46.32 10.32
N PRO A 248 -2.15 47.29 10.86
CA PRO A 248 -2.50 47.93 12.12
C PRO A 248 -3.88 48.60 11.98
N LYS A 249 -4.79 48.29 12.90
CA LYS A 249 -6.12 48.93 12.98
C LYS A 249 -5.92 50.46 13.00
N PRO A 250 -6.54 51.22 12.08
CA PRO A 250 -6.40 52.67 12.08
C PRO A 250 -7.06 53.25 13.34
N ALA A 251 -6.25 53.90 14.18
CA ALA A 251 -6.71 54.71 15.29
C ALA A 251 -7.56 55.88 14.77
N LYS A 252 -8.71 56.06 15.42
CA LYS A 252 -9.63 57.20 15.25
C LYS A 252 -8.84 58.52 15.35
N LYS A 253 -8.82 59.33 14.28
CA LYS A 253 -8.53 60.76 14.37
C LYS A 253 -9.85 61.53 14.36
N GLU A 254 -10.03 62.30 15.42
CA GLU A 254 -11.09 63.28 15.62
C GLU A 254 -11.08 64.34 14.51
N LYS A 255 -12.27 64.82 14.17
CA LYS A 255 -12.50 65.94 13.25
C LYS A 255 -12.56 67.22 14.07
N GLU A 256 -11.54 68.07 13.99
CA GLU A 256 -11.68 69.49 14.31
C GLU A 256 -12.42 70.18 13.17
N LYS A 257 -13.58 70.77 13.49
CA LYS A 257 -14.28 71.72 12.62
C LYS A 257 -13.67 73.10 12.86
N VAL A 258 -12.95 73.60 11.87
CA VAL A 258 -12.65 75.03 11.74
C VAL A 258 -13.90 75.73 11.21
N ALA A 259 -14.41 76.71 11.94
CA ALA A 259 -15.40 77.66 11.47
C ALA A 259 -14.70 79.00 11.20
N VAL A 260 -14.70 79.45 9.95
CA VAL A 260 -14.37 80.81 9.51
C VAL A 260 -15.60 81.34 8.79
N THR A 261 -16.21 82.40 9.29
CA THR A 261 -17.12 83.27 8.53
C THR A 261 -17.16 84.68 9.15
N ALA A 262 -16.92 85.66 8.26
CA ALA A 262 -17.14 87.11 8.36
C ALA A 262 -16.27 87.93 9.32
#